data_AF-A0A5K0X3G6-F1
#
_entry.id   AF-A0A5K0X3G6-F1
#
_cell.length_a   1.000
_cell.length_b   1.000
_cell.length_c   1.000
_cell.angle_alpha   90.00
_cell.angle_beta   90.00
_cell.angle_gamma   90.00
#
_symmetry.space_group_name_H-M   'P 1'
#
loop_
_entity.id
_entity.type
_entity.pdbx_description
1 polymer ?
#
loop_
_entity_poly.entity_id
_entity_poly.type
_entity_poly.pdbx_seq_one_letter_code
_entity_poly.pdbx_strand_id
1 'polypeptide(L)'
;VKGTVFRTDLNGALVDITAKSSAYLPLQEACIHKIKHVEEAGIFPGLQEEFMIVGENEKDDSLILSLRSIQYDLAWERCRQLQAEDVVVKGK
;
A
#
# COMPACT_ATOMS: atom_id res chain seq x y z
N VAL A 1 2.59 -8.32 -0.96
CA VAL A 1 1.67 -9.45 -1.19
C VAL A 1 0.70 -9.09 -2.29
N LYS A 2 0.53 -9.94 -3.31
CA LYS A 2 -0.44 -9.69 -4.38
C LYS A 2 -1.85 -9.98 -3.88
N GLY A 3 -2.72 -8.98 -3.97
CA GLY A 3 -4.12 -9.09 -3.60
C GLY A 3 -5.00 -8.50 -4.69
N THR A 4 -6.23 -8.99 -4.78
CA THR A 4 -7.25 -8.48 -5.70
C THR A 4 -8.35 -7.83 -4.91
N VAL A 5 -8.61 -6.55 -5.18
CA VAL A 5 -9.70 -5.80 -4.54
C VAL A 5 -11.02 -6.42 -4.98
N PHE A 6 -11.78 -6.97 -4.05
CA PHE A 6 -13.08 -7.56 -4.35
C PHE A 6 -14.21 -6.56 -4.12
N ARG A 7 -14.08 -5.73 -3.09
CA ARG A 7 -15.08 -4.73 -2.73
C ARG A 7 -14.42 -3.48 -2.19
N THR A 8 -14.98 -2.33 -2.52
CA THR A 8 -14.61 -1.04 -1.96
C THR A 8 -15.76 -0.53 -1.09
N ASP A 9 -15.42 0.04 0.06
CA ASP A 9 -16.33 0.66 1.02
C ASP A 9 -15.93 2.13 1.22
N LEU A 10 -16.79 2.92 1.87
CA LEU A 10 -16.51 4.34 2.14
C LEU A 10 -15.28 4.53 3.03
N ASN A 11 -15.02 3.57 3.93
CA ASN A 11 -13.96 3.66 4.94
C ASN A 11 -12.76 2.76 4.63
N GLY A 12 -12.76 2.05 3.51
CA GLY A 12 -11.70 1.07 3.18
C GLY A 12 -12.04 0.21 1.98
N ALA A 13 -11.31 -0.88 1.80
CA ALA A 13 -11.53 -1.85 0.75
C ALA A 13 -11.23 -3.27 1.26
N LEU A 14 -11.96 -4.24 0.75
CA LEU A 14 -11.73 -5.66 0.97
C LEU A 14 -10.91 -6.20 -0.19
N VAL A 15 -9.79 -6.83 0.16
CA VAL A 15 -8.83 -7.40 -0.76
C VAL A 15 -8.77 -8.89 -0.51
N ASP A 16 -9.00 -9.67 -1.55
CA ASP A 16 -8.77 -11.10 -1.52
C ASP A 16 -7.29 -11.39 -1.80
N ILE A 17 -6.62 -12.06 -0.88
CA ILE A 17 -5.26 -12.53 -1.08
C ILE A 17 -5.33 -14.03 -1.36
N THR A 18 -4.48 -14.51 -2.26
CA THR A 18 -4.48 -15.90 -2.75
C THR A 18 -4.15 -16.97 -1.68
N ALA A 19 -4.08 -16.59 -0.41
CA ALA A 19 -3.62 -17.38 0.74
C ALA A 19 -4.73 -17.91 1.68
N LYS A 20 -5.99 -18.00 1.22
CA LYS A 20 -7.20 -18.47 1.98
C LYS A 20 -7.82 -17.48 2.98
N SER A 21 -7.21 -16.33 3.24
CA SER A 21 -7.75 -15.33 4.16
C SER A 21 -8.12 -14.06 3.41
N SER A 22 -9.24 -13.43 3.76
CA SER A 22 -9.57 -12.08 3.28
C SER A 22 -8.75 -11.05 4.03
N ALA A 23 -8.39 -9.97 3.35
CA ALA A 23 -7.65 -8.87 3.92
C ALA A 23 -8.44 -7.56 3.82
N TYR A 24 -8.20 -6.65 4.75
CA TYR A 24 -8.87 -5.36 4.84
C TYR A 24 -7.85 -4.23 4.69
N LEU A 25 -8.15 -3.31 3.77
CA LEU A 25 -7.37 -2.12 3.51
C LEU A 25 -8.15 -0.90 4.04
N PRO A 26 -7.76 -0.28 5.15
CA PRO A 26 -8.41 0.93 5.64
C PRO A 26 -8.09 2.14 4.76
N LEU A 27 -9.02 3.11 4.69
CA LEU A 27 -8.86 4.35 3.91
C LEU A 27 -7.55 5.11 4.24
N GLN A 28 -7.12 5.06 5.50
CA GLN A 28 -5.88 5.71 5.96
C GLN A 28 -4.61 5.07 5.38
N GLU A 29 -4.67 3.77 5.04
CA GLU A 29 -3.55 3.00 4.50
C GLU A 29 -3.66 2.81 2.98
N ALA A 30 -4.75 3.27 2.37
CA ALA A 30 -4.96 3.24 0.92
C ALA A 30 -4.03 4.21 0.16
N CYS A 31 -3.62 5.33 0.77
CA CYS A 31 -2.76 6.31 0.12
C CYS A 31 -1.94 7.12 1.15
N ILE A 32 -0.77 7.63 0.73
CA ILE A 32 -0.01 8.63 1.51
C ILE A 32 -0.78 9.95 1.71
N HIS A 33 -1.71 10.28 0.80
CA HIS A 33 -2.53 11.48 0.84
C HIS A 33 -3.85 11.24 1.57
N LYS A 34 -4.38 12.30 2.20
CA LYS A 34 -5.72 12.26 2.80
C LYS A 34 -6.78 12.26 1.71
N ILE A 35 -7.34 11.09 1.45
CA ILE A 35 -8.46 10.87 0.53
C ILE A 35 -9.76 10.67 1.30
N LYS A 36 -10.90 10.98 0.68
CA LYS A 36 -12.23 10.72 1.27
C LYS A 36 -12.77 9.36 0.83
N HIS A 37 -12.40 8.93 -0.37
CA HIS A 37 -12.81 7.64 -0.93
C HIS A 37 -11.58 6.86 -1.43
N VAL A 38 -11.60 5.54 -1.24
CA VAL A 38 -10.55 4.64 -1.76
C VAL A 38 -10.42 4.68 -3.29
N GLU A 39 -11.51 5.01 -3.99
CA GLU A 39 -11.52 5.19 -5.44
C GLU A 39 -10.61 6.33 -5.92
N GLU A 40 -10.44 7.38 -5.11
CA GLU A 40 -9.52 8.50 -5.41
C GLU A 40 -8.05 8.04 -5.37
N ALA A 41 -7.74 6.99 -4.61
CA ALA A 41 -6.42 6.36 -4.62
C ALA A 41 -6.23 5.39 -5.80
N GLY A 42 -7.21 5.29 -6.70
CA GLY A 42 -7.17 4.35 -7.82
C GLY A 42 -7.55 2.93 -7.42
N ILE A 43 -8.17 2.73 -6.25
CA ILE A 43 -8.60 1.42 -5.76
C ILE A 43 -10.01 1.15 -6.23
N PHE A 44 -10.17 0.19 -7.14
CA PHE A 44 -11.45 -0.22 -7.68
C PHE A 44 -11.65 -1.74 -7.58
N PRO A 45 -12.89 -2.23 -7.49
CA PRO A 45 -13.17 -3.67 -7.54
C PRO A 45 -12.60 -4.30 -8.82
N GLY A 46 -11.83 -5.36 -8.68
CA GLY A 46 -11.11 -6.04 -9.76
C GLY A 46 -9.66 -5.56 -9.95
N LEU A 47 -9.21 -4.52 -9.24
CA LEU A 47 -7.80 -4.13 -9.23
C LEU A 47 -6.96 -5.22 -8.55
N GLN A 48 -5.92 -5.67 -9.24
CA GLN A 48 -4.92 -6.56 -8.67
C GLN A 48 -3.63 -5.78 -8.46
N GLU A 49 -3.22 -5.62 -7.20
CA GLU A 49 -2.04 -4.84 -6.83
C GLU A 49 -1.25 -5.53 -5.71
N GLU A 50 -0.06 -5.00 -5.44
CA GLU A 50 0.77 -5.44 -4.33
C GLU A 50 0.52 -4.57 -3.11
N PHE A 51 0.26 -5.23 -1.98
CA PHE A 51 -0.01 -4.61 -0.69
C PHE A 51 0.97 -5.11 0.37
N MET A 52 1.30 -4.27 1.35
CA MET A 52 2.09 -4.66 2.50
C MET A 52 1.16 -5.06 3.65
N ILE A 53 1.45 -6.18 4.32
CA ILE A 53 0.71 -6.58 5.52
C ILE A 53 1.30 -5.79 6.69
N VAL A 54 0.46 -4.96 7.33
CA VAL A 54 0.86 -4.13 8.48
C VAL A 54 0.37 -4.69 9.81
N GLY A 55 -0.54 -5.67 9.77
CA GLY A 55 -1.03 -6.34 10.95
C GLY A 55 -2.14 -7.33 10.61
N GLU A 56 -2.77 -7.83 11.66
CA GLU A 56 -3.91 -8.74 11.60
C GLU A 56 -4.96 -8.24 12.59
N ASN A 57 -6.22 -8.30 12.19
CA ASN A 57 -7.34 -7.96 13.05
C ASN A 57 -7.78 -9.21 13.81
N GLU A 58 -7.52 -9.25 15.11
CA GLU A 58 -7.83 -10.39 16.01
C GLU A 58 -9.34 -10.72 16.07
N LYS A 59 -10.22 -9.82 15.64
CA LYS A 59 -11.68 -10.05 15.68
C LYS A 59 -12.21 -10.93 14.56
N ASP A 60 -11.59 -10.89 13.39
CA ASP A 60 -12.11 -11.50 12.16
C ASP A 60 -11.01 -12.28 11.41
N ASP A 61 -9.86 -12.53 12.04
CA ASP A 61 -8.64 -13.12 11.43
C ASP A 61 -8.28 -12.48 10.08
N SER A 62 -8.60 -11.18 9.95
CA SER A 62 -8.50 -10.44 8.71
C SER A 62 -7.18 -9.70 8.67
N LEU A 63 -6.37 -9.93 7.65
CA LEU A 63 -5.09 -9.24 7.51
C LEU A 63 -5.30 -7.77 7.18
N ILE A 64 -4.59 -6.87 7.86
CA ILE A 64 -4.62 -5.44 7.60
C ILE A 64 -3.54 -5.13 6.58
N LEU A 65 -3.94 -4.53 5.46
CA LEU A 65 -3.06 -4.16 4.38
C LEU A 65 -2.75 -2.66 4.38
N SER A 66 -1.63 -2.31 3.76
CA SER A 66 -1.24 -0.94 3.47
C SER A 66 -0.57 -0.82 2.11
N LEU A 67 -1.09 0.11 1.32
CA LEU A 67 -0.49 0.61 0.08
C LEU A 67 0.48 1.76 0.38
N ARG A 68 0.15 2.54 1.41
CA ARG A 68 0.92 3.68 1.90
C ARG A 68 2.36 3.30 2.23
N SER A 69 2.60 2.18 2.89
CA SER A 69 3.97 1.73 3.23
C SER A 69 4.83 1.48 1.99
N ILE A 70 4.26 0.86 0.95
CA ILE A 70 4.97 0.63 -0.32
C ILE A 70 5.31 1.95 -1.00
N GLN A 71 4.38 2.91 -1.01
CA GLN A 71 4.63 4.25 -1.55
C GLN A 71 5.76 4.97 -0.79
N TYR A 72 5.81 4.82 0.53
CA TYR A 72 6.90 5.37 1.35
C TYR A 72 8.24 4.71 1.05
N ASP A 73 8.28 3.38 0.99
CA ASP A 73 9.51 2.65 0.69
C ASP A 73 10.04 3.06 -0.68
N LEU A 74 9.17 3.14 -1.70
CA LEU A 74 9.55 3.55 -3.05
C LEU A 74 10.04 5.01 -3.10
N ALA A 75 9.40 5.92 -2.35
CA ALA A 75 9.82 7.31 -2.26
C ALA A 75 11.18 7.45 -1.56
N TRP A 76 11.39 6.70 -0.47
CA TRP A 76 12.63 6.72 0.28
C TRP A 76 13.80 6.07 -0.50
N GLU A 77 13.52 5.00 -1.24
CA GLU A 77 14.49 4.33 -2.10
C GLU A 77 14.98 5.27 -3.21
N ARG A 78 14.06 6.02 -3.85
CA ARG A 78 14.41 7.07 -4.83
C ARG A 78 15.27 8.17 -4.22
N CYS A 79 14.97 8.63 -2.99
CA CYS A 79 15.81 9.62 -2.30
C CYS A 79 17.21 9.08 -1.98
N ARG A 80 17.33 7.82 -1.55
CA ARG A 80 18.64 7.19 -1.30
C ARG A 80 19.44 7.00 -2.58
N GLN A 81 18.79 6.68 -3.68
CA GLN A 81 19.47 6.46 -4.97
C GLN A 81 20.09 7.76 -5.51
N LEU A 82 19.38 8.89 -5.37
CA LEU A 82 19.92 10.21 -5.70
C LEU A 82 21.12 10.61 -4.82
N GLN A 83 21.16 10.16 -3.56
CA GLN A 83 22.30 10.41 -2.67
C GLN A 83 23.53 9.53 -3.01
N ALA A 84 23.30 8.33 -3.56
CA ALA A 84 24.37 7.43 -4.01
C ALA A 84 24.96 7.84 -5.37
N GLU A 85 24.20 8.53 -6.21
CA GLU A 85 24.68 9.12 -7.47
C GLU A 85 25.40 10.47 -7.28
N ASP A 86 25.41 11.03 -6.07
CA ASP A 86 26.29 12.15 -5.69
C ASP A 86 27.73 11.64 -5.48
N VAL A 87 28.30 11.09 -6.57
CA VAL A 87 29.73 10.85 -6.70
C VAL A 87 30.41 12.20 -6.53
N VAL A 88 30.92 12.38 -5.31
CA VAL A 88 31.83 13.43 -4.86
C VAL A 88 32.79 13.79 -6.00
N VAL A 89 32.56 14.91 -6.67
CA VAL A 89 33.54 15.47 -7.60
C VAL A 89 34.71 15.94 -6.74
N LYS A 90 35.76 15.12 -6.64
CA LYS A 90 37.04 15.57 -6.10
C LYS A 90 37.56 16.67 -7.02
N GLY A 91 37.40 17.91 -6.60
CA GLY A 91 38.14 19.03 -7.17
C GLY A 91 39.64 18.75 -7.06
N LYS A 92 40.31 18.76 -8.20
CA LYS A 92 41.76 18.92 -8.32
C LYS A 92 42.04 20.03 -9.31
#